data_AF-A0ABD3UCD0-F1
#
_entry.id   AF-A0ABD3UCD0-F1
#
_cell.length_a   1.000
_cell.length_b   1.000
_cell.length_c   1.000
_cell.angle_alpha   90.00
_cell.angle_beta   90.00
_cell.angle_gamma   90.00
#
_symmetry.space_group_name_H-M   'P 1'
#
loop_
_entity.id
_entity.type
_entity.pdbx_description
1 polymer ?
#
loop_
_entity_poly.entity_id
_entity_poly.type
_entity_poly.pdbx_seq_one_letter_code
_entity_poly.pdbx_strand_id
1 'polypeptide(L)'
;MDLLLRTNPTSFLDNIHTGGSLVAKTYLEVLGILTKKFTVYYLGSEAGFLTSKTVSNISEYVDYSSGFPLQWVEMKVIETKGNIVERGQDGDIYAETPAMQKGYLHEFEKTTKFLNESGWFKIDDVGHNTLTENL
;
A
#
# COMPACT_ATOMS: atom_id res chain seq x y z
N MET A 1 1.47 -33.44 0.94
CA MET A 1 0.67 -32.53 0.09
C MET A 1 -0.81 -32.91 0.04
N ASP A 2 -1.19 -34.11 0.50
CA ASP A 2 -2.58 -34.62 0.42
C ASP A 2 -3.51 -34.26 1.59
N LEU A 3 -3.03 -33.59 2.63
CA LEU A 3 -3.86 -33.27 3.80
C LEU A 3 -4.78 -32.06 3.57
N LEU A 4 -4.43 -31.17 2.64
CA LEU A 4 -5.20 -29.95 2.36
C LEU A 4 -6.35 -30.14 1.35
N LEU A 5 -6.40 -31.28 0.65
CA LEU A 5 -7.35 -31.50 -0.46
C LEU A 5 -8.56 -32.37 -0.08
N ARG A 6 -8.67 -32.85 1.18
CA ARG A 6 -9.66 -33.86 1.58
C ARG A 6 -10.89 -33.33 2.32
N THR A 7 -10.91 -32.05 2.67
CA THR A 7 -12.12 -31.42 3.22
C THR A 7 -12.59 -30.40 2.21
N ASN A 8 -13.89 -30.38 1.92
CA ASN A 8 -14.53 -29.40 1.06
C ASN A 8 -14.78 -28.13 1.91
N PRO A 9 -13.92 -27.08 1.89
CA PRO A 9 -14.04 -26.00 2.84
C PRO A 9 -14.50 -24.76 2.07
N THR A 10 -15.75 -24.35 2.29
CA THR A 10 -16.11 -22.95 2.11
C THR A 10 -15.18 -22.12 3.02
N SER A 11 -14.10 -21.57 2.46
CA SER A 11 -13.02 -20.75 3.07
C SER A 11 -12.59 -21.13 4.50
N PHE A 12 -11.39 -21.72 4.66
CA PHE A 12 -10.85 -22.00 6.00
C PHE A 12 -10.06 -20.84 6.62
N LEU A 13 -9.82 -19.74 5.89
CA LEU A 13 -9.13 -18.55 6.37
C LEU A 13 -10.07 -17.34 6.43
N ASP A 14 -10.18 -16.74 7.61
CA ASP A 14 -11.04 -15.56 7.85
C ASP A 14 -10.60 -14.33 7.05
N ASN A 15 -9.29 -14.14 6.89
CA ASN A 15 -8.71 -13.01 6.16
C ASN A 15 -7.28 -13.35 5.70
N ILE A 16 -6.93 -12.99 4.47
CA ILE A 16 -5.54 -13.02 4.00
C ILE A 16 -4.99 -11.61 3.93
N HIS A 17 -3.87 -11.37 4.60
CA HIS A 17 -3.15 -10.11 4.56
C HIS A 17 -2.05 -10.21 3.49
N THR A 18 -1.98 -9.25 2.57
CA THR A 18 -1.01 -9.24 1.47
C THR A 18 -0.53 -7.81 1.19
N GLY A 19 0.63 -7.66 0.55
CA GLY A 19 1.26 -6.36 0.30
C GLY A 19 2.73 -6.52 -0.06
N GLY A 20 3.47 -5.41 -0.10
CA GLY A 20 4.91 -5.39 -0.41
C GLY A 20 5.24 -5.64 -1.89
N SER A 21 4.23 -5.72 -2.76
CA SER A 21 4.35 -5.82 -4.21
C SER A 21 3.08 -5.31 -4.88
N LEU A 22 3.11 -5.13 -6.20
CA LEU A 22 1.93 -4.81 -6.99
C LEU A 22 0.93 -5.97 -6.95
N VAL A 23 -0.18 -5.79 -6.22
CA VAL A 23 -1.23 -6.81 -6.09
C VAL A 23 -2.19 -6.70 -7.28
N ALA A 24 -2.11 -7.66 -8.20
CA ALA A 24 -3.10 -7.83 -9.26
C ALA A 24 -4.35 -8.56 -8.73
N LYS A 25 -5.51 -8.23 -9.28
CA LYS A 25 -6.80 -8.88 -9.03
C LYS A 25 -6.73 -10.38 -9.28
N THR A 26 -5.98 -10.82 -10.28
CA THR A 26 -5.76 -12.24 -10.58
C THR A 26 -5.16 -13.02 -9.41
N TYR A 27 -4.31 -12.39 -8.58
CA TYR A 27 -3.80 -13.01 -7.36
C TYR A 27 -4.91 -13.23 -6.34
N LEU A 28 -5.80 -12.25 -6.18
CA LEU A 28 -6.95 -12.37 -5.28
C LEU A 28 -7.95 -13.41 -5.78
N GLU A 29 -8.15 -13.53 -7.09
CA GLU A 29 -9.01 -14.55 -7.71
C GLU A 29 -8.48 -15.96 -7.45
N VAL A 30 -7.17 -16.18 -7.65
CA VAL A 30 -6.52 -17.48 -7.36
C VAL A 30 -6.62 -17.84 -5.88
N LEU A 31 -6.36 -16.89 -4.98
CA LEU A 31 -6.43 -17.10 -3.53
C LEU A 31 -7.88 -17.10 -2.99
N GLY A 32 -8.86 -16.69 -3.80
CA GLY A 32 -10.27 -16.59 -3.45
C GLY A 32 -10.97 -17.93 -3.17
N ILE A 33 -10.27 -19.04 -3.44
CA ILE A 33 -10.65 -20.39 -3.00
C ILE A 33 -10.42 -20.58 -1.49
N LEU A 34 -9.47 -19.84 -0.90
CA LEU A 34 -9.05 -19.97 0.50
C LEU A 34 -9.78 -19.00 1.43
N THR A 35 -10.09 -17.80 0.93
CA THR A 35 -10.77 -16.74 1.69
C THR A 35 -11.68 -15.89 0.79
N LYS A 36 -12.66 -15.22 1.41
CA LYS A 36 -13.47 -14.17 0.77
C LYS A 36 -13.07 -12.76 1.18
N LYS A 37 -12.11 -12.64 2.10
CA LYS A 37 -11.66 -11.36 2.63
C LYS A 37 -10.15 -11.24 2.50
N PHE A 38 -9.71 -10.13 1.94
CA PHE A 38 -8.31 -9.77 1.89
C PHE A 38 -8.10 -8.43 2.57
N THR A 39 -6.91 -8.22 3.12
CA THR A 39 -6.41 -6.90 3.46
C THR A 39 -5.12 -6.66 2.69
N VAL A 40 -5.18 -5.73 1.74
CA VAL A 40 -4.04 -5.30 0.93
C VAL A 40 -3.36 -4.12 1.61
N TYR A 41 -2.05 -4.16 1.75
CA TYR A 41 -1.24 -3.10 2.33
C TYR A 41 -0.23 -2.56 1.33
N TYR A 42 0.02 -1.26 1.42
CA TYR A 42 1.24 -0.64 0.92
C TYR A 42 2.11 -0.24 2.10
N LEU A 43 3.39 -0.58 2.01
CA LEU A 43 4.35 -0.44 3.08
C LEU A 43 5.77 -0.35 2.52
N GLY A 44 6.67 0.24 3.30
CA GLY A 44 8.11 0.28 3.02
C GLY A 44 8.92 0.09 4.30
N SER A 45 10.16 -0.37 4.19
CA SER A 45 11.06 -0.55 5.34
C SER A 45 11.30 0.74 6.11
N GLU A 46 11.30 1.87 5.39
CA GLU A 46 11.64 3.20 5.85
C GLU A 46 10.45 3.89 6.53
N ALA A 47 9.22 3.48 6.22
CA ALA A 47 7.99 4.17 6.64
C ALA A 47 6.91 3.24 7.27
N GLY A 48 7.16 1.94 7.35
CA GLY A 48 6.21 0.97 7.87
C GLY A 48 4.97 0.83 6.99
N PHE A 49 3.80 0.56 7.61
CA PHE A 49 2.52 0.50 6.91
C PHE A 49 2.00 1.90 6.60
N LEU A 50 1.63 2.13 5.35
CA LEU A 50 1.18 3.44 4.86
C LEU A 50 -0.32 3.43 4.56
N THR A 51 -0.77 2.46 3.79
CA THR A 51 -2.19 2.34 3.41
C THR A 51 -2.71 0.94 3.67
N SER A 52 -4.04 0.83 3.73
CA SER A 52 -4.70 -0.46 3.70
C SER A 52 -6.01 -0.43 2.91
N LYS A 53 -6.38 -1.57 2.34
CA LYS A 53 -7.69 -1.82 1.74
C LYS A 53 -8.21 -3.17 2.18
N THR A 54 -9.41 -3.20 2.74
CA THR A 54 -10.14 -4.46 2.88
C THR A 54 -10.88 -4.75 1.57
N VAL A 55 -10.70 -5.96 1.03
CA VAL A 55 -11.38 -6.45 -0.17
C VAL A 55 -12.28 -7.61 0.24
N SER A 56 -13.58 -7.37 0.28
CA SER A 56 -14.61 -8.39 0.49
C SER A 56 -15.31 -8.78 -0.81
N ASN A 57 -15.19 -7.96 -1.86
CA ASN A 57 -15.64 -8.27 -3.20
C ASN A 57 -14.48 -8.15 -4.20
N ILE A 58 -13.93 -9.28 -4.64
CA ILE A 58 -12.82 -9.32 -5.60
C ILE A 58 -13.21 -8.68 -6.93
N SER A 59 -14.48 -8.75 -7.36
CA SER A 59 -14.89 -8.18 -8.66
C SER A 59 -14.71 -6.67 -8.72
N GLU A 60 -14.83 -5.99 -7.59
CA GLU A 60 -14.68 -4.54 -7.42
C GLU A 60 -13.24 -4.12 -7.14
N TYR A 61 -12.31 -5.05 -6.96
CA TYR A 61 -10.91 -4.72 -6.79
C TYR A 61 -10.33 -4.17 -8.09
N VAL A 62 -9.75 -2.98 -8.01
CA VAL A 62 -8.97 -2.36 -9.08
C VAL A 62 -7.53 -2.84 -8.93
N ASP A 63 -6.95 -3.32 -10.03
CA ASP A 63 -5.55 -3.77 -10.04
C ASP A 63 -4.63 -2.74 -9.40
N TYR A 64 -3.72 -3.22 -8.56
CA TYR A 64 -2.69 -2.43 -7.89
C TYR A 64 -3.22 -1.37 -6.91
N SER A 65 -4.52 -1.40 -6.59
CA SER A 65 -5.10 -0.50 -5.60
C SER A 65 -4.56 -0.83 -4.20
N SER A 66 -3.81 0.13 -3.64
CA SER A 66 -3.23 0.06 -2.30
C SER A 66 -4.17 0.55 -1.19
N GLY A 67 -5.34 1.09 -1.54
CA GLY A 67 -6.33 1.55 -0.56
C GLY A 67 -6.11 2.97 -0.06
N PHE A 68 -6.44 3.17 1.22
CA PHE A 68 -6.45 4.49 1.86
C PHE A 68 -5.33 4.58 2.90
N PRO A 69 -4.75 5.78 3.10
CA PRO A 69 -3.82 6.03 4.20
C PRO A 69 -4.40 5.56 5.54
N LEU A 70 -3.55 4.98 6.39
CA LEU A 70 -3.93 4.68 7.76
C LEU A 70 -4.20 5.99 8.54
N GLN A 71 -4.95 5.92 9.64
CA GLN A 71 -5.41 7.10 10.37
C GLN A 71 -4.29 8.06 10.83
N TRP A 72 -3.07 7.54 11.01
CA TRP A 72 -1.88 8.30 11.43
C TRP A 72 -0.87 8.54 10.29
N VAL A 73 -1.28 8.32 9.04
CA VAL A 73 -0.44 8.48 7.86
C VAL A 73 -1.01 9.61 7.02
N GLU A 74 -0.20 10.63 6.78
CA GLU A 74 -0.49 11.63 5.76
C GLU A 74 0.28 11.30 4.48
N MET A 75 -0.35 11.49 3.32
CA MET A 75 0.27 11.23 2.03
C MET A 75 -0.08 12.32 1.02
N LYS A 76 0.88 12.59 0.13
CA LYS A 76 0.67 13.46 -1.03
C LYS A 76 1.39 12.89 -2.24
N VAL A 77 0.86 13.21 -3.41
CA VAL A 77 1.45 12.86 -4.70
C VAL A 77 1.92 14.16 -5.35
N ILE A 78 3.20 14.23 -5.71
CA ILE A 78 3.85 15.45 -6.20
C ILE A 78 4.37 15.22 -7.62
N GLU A 79 4.09 16.16 -8.55
CA GLU A 79 4.69 16.13 -9.90
C GLU A 79 6.16 16.56 -9.85
N THR A 80 6.88 16.35 -10.95
CA THR A 80 8.30 16.73 -11.10
C THR A 80 8.57 18.22 -10.78
N LYS A 81 7.58 19.11 -10.97
CA LYS A 81 7.73 20.55 -10.67
C LYS A 81 7.52 20.90 -9.19
N GLY A 82 7.21 19.92 -8.33
CA GLY A 82 7.05 20.12 -6.89
C GLY A 82 5.62 20.45 -6.44
N ASN A 83 4.64 20.49 -7.35
CA ASN A 83 3.24 20.75 -7.01
C ASN A 83 2.50 19.46 -6.69
N ILE A 84 1.48 19.55 -5.83
CA ILE A 84 0.54 18.44 -5.61
C ILE A 84 -0.22 18.21 -6.92
N VAL A 85 -0.25 16.95 -7.38
CA VAL A 85 -0.94 16.59 -8.63
C VAL A 85 -2.45 16.55 -8.45
N GLU A 86 -3.18 16.71 -9.56
CA GLU A 86 -4.62 16.48 -9.57
C GLU A 86 -4.94 15.00 -9.33
N ARG A 87 -6.15 14.71 -8.83
CA ARG A 87 -6.58 13.31 -8.66
C ARG A 87 -6.54 12.57 -10.01
N GLY A 88 -6.03 11.35 -9.97
CA GLY A 88 -5.85 10.47 -11.14
C GLY A 88 -4.57 10.73 -11.93
N GLN A 89 -3.75 11.72 -11.57
CA GLN A 89 -2.45 11.95 -12.19
C GLN A 89 -1.35 11.28 -11.37
N ASP A 90 -0.44 10.62 -12.08
CA ASP A 90 0.74 9.99 -11.48
C ASP A 90 1.75 11.04 -11.00
N GLY A 91 2.40 10.75 -9.88
CA GLY A 91 3.52 11.52 -9.37
C GLY A 91 4.28 10.78 -8.27
N ASP A 92 5.31 11.42 -7.75
CA ASP A 92 6.12 10.91 -6.66
C ASP A 92 5.30 10.86 -5.37
N ILE A 93 5.34 9.73 -4.67
CA ILE A 93 4.63 9.54 -3.40
C ILE A 93 5.50 10.05 -2.25
N TYR A 94 4.92 10.94 -1.45
CA TYR A 94 5.46 11.38 -0.18
C TYR A 94 4.54 10.99 0.96
N ALA A 95 5.13 10.65 2.11
CA ALA A 95 4.39 10.30 3.32
C ALA A 95 4.99 10.94 4.57
N GLU A 96 4.14 11.14 5.57
CA GLU A 96 4.50 11.42 6.95
C GLU A 96 3.79 10.40 7.85
N THR A 97 4.55 9.72 8.70
CA THR A 97 4.02 8.69 9.62
C THR A 97 4.92 8.55 10.85
N PRO A 98 4.37 8.25 12.04
CA PRO A 98 5.17 7.95 13.23
C PRO A 98 6.07 6.72 13.08
N ALA A 99 5.84 5.88 12.07
CA ALA A 99 6.66 4.70 11.78
C ALA A 99 7.91 5.01 10.94
N MET A 100 8.13 6.25 10.51
CA MET A 100 9.30 6.63 9.74
C MET A 100 10.61 6.38 10.51
N GLN A 101 11.61 5.85 9.80
CA GLN A 101 12.96 5.74 10.31
C GLN A 101 13.59 7.14 10.50
N LYS A 102 14.66 7.20 11.29
CA LYS A 102 15.42 8.44 11.50
C LYS A 102 16.48 8.71 10.42
N GLY A 103 16.59 7.80 9.44
CA GLY A 103 17.63 7.78 8.43
C GLY A 103 18.31 6.42 8.34
N TYR A 104 19.37 6.37 7.54
CA TYR A 104 20.10 5.17 7.20
C TYR A 104 21.36 5.02 8.06
N LEU A 105 21.55 3.83 8.62
CA LEU A 105 22.69 3.53 9.48
C LEU A 105 24.02 3.73 8.72
N HIS A 106 24.92 4.55 9.28
CA HIS A 106 26.25 4.89 8.72
C HIS A 106 26.25 5.61 7.37
N GLU A 107 25.10 6.11 6.92
CA GLU A 107 24.93 6.74 5.62
C GLU A 107 24.47 8.20 5.83
N PHE A 108 25.42 9.06 6.24
CA PHE A 108 25.11 10.44 6.63
C PHE A 108 24.46 11.24 5.49
N GLU A 109 25.01 11.16 4.28
CA GLU A 109 24.49 11.91 3.12
C GLU A 109 23.04 11.52 2.77
N LYS A 110 22.71 10.23 2.84
CA LYS A 110 21.35 9.73 2.59
C LYS A 110 20.42 10.11 3.75
N THR A 111 20.91 10.05 4.98
CA THR A 111 20.16 10.43 6.18
C THR A 111 19.78 11.92 6.17
N THR A 112 20.70 12.81 5.78
CA THR A 112 20.41 14.25 5.66
C THR A 112 19.35 14.55 4.60
N LYS A 113 19.23 13.69 3.58
CA LYS A 113 18.24 13.80 2.51
C LYS A 113 16.99 12.92 2.74
N PHE A 114 16.90 12.24 3.88
CA PHE A 114 15.82 11.30 4.16
C PHE A 114 14.46 12.01 4.16
N LEU A 115 14.37 13.14 4.86
CA LEU A 115 13.22 14.03 4.78
C LEU A 115 13.55 15.23 3.89
N ASN A 116 12.56 15.72 3.16
CA ASN A 116 12.68 17.01 2.49
C ASN A 116 12.64 18.16 3.51
N GLU A 117 12.83 19.39 3.03
CA GLU A 117 12.86 20.60 3.88
C GLU A 117 11.56 20.83 4.68
N SER A 118 10.44 20.24 4.24
CA SER A 118 9.14 20.30 4.91
C SER A 118 8.85 19.08 5.80
N GLY A 119 9.81 18.20 6.03
CA GLY A 119 9.66 17.01 6.89
C GLY A 119 9.02 15.79 6.25
N TRP A 120 8.81 15.79 4.93
CA TRP A 120 8.17 14.66 4.24
C TRP A 120 9.20 13.64 3.73
N PHE A 121 8.90 12.36 3.91
CA PHE A 121 9.69 11.27 3.35
C PHE A 121 9.21 10.95 1.92
N LYS A 122 10.14 10.86 0.97
CA LYS A 122 9.86 10.38 -0.40
C LYS A 122 9.97 8.85 -0.40
N ILE A 123 8.91 8.14 -0.78
CA ILE A 123 8.89 6.66 -0.79
C ILE A 123 9.69 6.08 -1.97
N ASP A 124 10.02 6.89 -2.97
CA ASP A 124 10.63 6.50 -4.25
C ASP A 124 9.76 5.59 -5.14
N ASP A 125 8.46 5.53 -4.84
CA ASP A 125 7.42 4.96 -5.70
C ASP A 125 6.59 6.06 -6.38
N VAL A 126 5.99 5.69 -7.52
CA VAL A 126 5.06 6.52 -8.29
C VAL A 126 3.64 5.99 -8.14
N GLY A 127 2.68 6.88 -7.95
CA GLY A 127 1.26 6.52 -7.94
C GLY A 127 0.36 7.73 -8.03
N HIS A 128 -0.94 7.50 -7.86
CA HIS A 128 -1.96 8.55 -7.92
C HIS A 128 -3.10 8.27 -6.94
N ASN A 129 -3.79 9.33 -6.54
CA ASN A 129 -5.04 9.23 -5.78
C ASN A 129 -6.21 9.13 -6.76
N THR A 130 -7.14 8.19 -6.57
CA THR A 130 -8.28 8.00 -7.49
C THR A 130 -9.48 8.88 -7.11
N LEU A 131 -10.44 9.01 -8.04
CA LEU A 131 -11.64 9.86 -7.91
C LEU A 131 -12.66 9.36 -6.88
N THR A 132 -12.55 8.11 -6.41
CA THR A 132 -13.49 7.53 -5.44
C THR A 132 -13.12 7.95 -4.03
N GLU A 133 -13.62 9.12 -3.62
CA GLU A 133 -14.07 9.28 -2.24
C GLU A 133 -15.17 8.26 -1.98
N ASN A 134 -15.02 7.47 -0.93
CA ASN A 134 -16.05 7.32 0.08
C ASN A 134 -15.44 6.59 1.28
N LEU A 135 -15.34 7.36 2.37
CA LEU A 135 -15.54 6.86 3.73
C LEU A 135 -16.92 6.19 3.85
#